data_AF-A0A502GAQ0-F1
#
_entry.id   AF-A0A502GAQ0-F1
#
_cell.length_a   1.000
_cell.length_b   1.000
_cell.length_c   1.000
_cell.angle_alpha   90.00
_cell.angle_beta   90.00
_cell.angle_gamma   90.00
#
_symmetry.space_group_name_H-M   'P 1'
#
loop_
_entity.id
_entity.type
_entity.pdbx_description
1 polymer ?
#
loop_
_entity_poly.entity_id
_entity_poly.type
_entity_poly.pdbx_seq_one_letter_code
_entity_poly.pdbx_strand_id
1 'polypeptide(L)'
;MSRFTMEEVGWTPRLPPVEAETATPAQLAALEACPPAQRRSTYFLTLAQDPASLGERGALFNSVMYAPRGLPRADREFSTAVVSMANGCVYCTSVHARRFAELSKQAEAMQRVLDEGHAVETDPRRRAIADFSERLTLTPGAVTAADLAPLRAVGMDDIEVLDLVHSVAMFANANRLMQSLGETEK
;
A
#
# COMPACT_ATOMS: atom_id res chain seq x y z
N MET A 1 13.23 -6.29 18.61
CA MET A 1 11.97 -5.65 18.16
C MET A 1 12.06 -5.49 16.66
N SER A 2 11.03 -5.91 15.92
CA SER A 2 10.97 -5.71 14.48
C SER A 2 11.06 -4.22 14.12
N ARG A 3 11.60 -3.93 12.94
CA ARG A 3 11.57 -2.59 12.34
C ARG A 3 10.15 -2.13 12.03
N PHE A 4 9.24 -3.07 11.80
CA PHE A 4 7.86 -2.81 11.42
C PHE A 4 6.91 -3.08 12.60
N THR A 5 5.73 -2.46 12.56
CA THR A 5 4.74 -2.54 13.63
C THR A 5 3.33 -2.48 13.05
N MET A 6 2.35 -3.04 13.77
CA MET A 6 0.91 -2.78 13.54
C MET A 6 0.39 -1.66 14.46
N GLU A 7 1.22 -1.03 15.26
CA GLU A 7 0.82 0.16 16.04
C GLU A 7 0.63 1.36 15.11
N GLU A 8 -0.18 2.32 15.54
CA GLU A 8 -0.30 3.59 14.83
C GLU A 8 1.00 4.38 14.95
N VAL A 9 1.41 4.99 13.84
CA VAL A 9 2.66 5.74 13.73
C VAL A 9 2.38 7.12 13.16
N GLY A 10 3.16 8.11 13.59
CA GLY A 10 3.09 9.47 13.09
C GLY A 10 3.87 9.65 11.78
N TRP A 11 3.68 10.79 11.14
CA TRP A 11 4.44 11.18 9.95
C TRP A 11 4.62 12.70 9.92
N THR A 12 5.88 13.13 9.89
CA THR A 12 6.23 14.54 9.78
C THR A 12 6.66 14.88 8.35
N PRO A 13 6.05 15.89 7.71
CA PRO A 13 6.35 16.27 6.35
C PRO A 13 7.65 17.08 6.27
N ARG A 14 8.33 16.98 5.12
CA ARG A 14 9.48 17.81 4.73
C ARG A 14 9.06 19.01 3.86
N LEU A 15 7.85 18.99 3.33
CA LEU A 15 7.24 20.10 2.59
C LEU A 15 6.03 20.63 3.37
N PRO A 16 5.72 21.93 3.30
CA PRO A 16 4.56 22.47 4.02
C PRO A 16 3.26 21.83 3.52
N PRO A 17 2.42 21.28 4.42
CA PRO A 17 1.08 20.84 4.04
C PRO A 17 0.19 22.02 3.64
N VAL A 18 -0.86 21.76 2.86
CA VAL A 18 -1.92 22.74 2.61
C VAL A 18 -2.71 22.98 3.91
N GLU A 19 -2.87 24.24 4.28
CA GLU A 19 -3.73 24.66 5.40
C GLU A 19 -5.20 24.58 4.98
N ALA A 20 -6.01 23.85 5.74
CA ALA A 20 -7.39 23.54 5.37
C ALA A 20 -8.26 24.81 5.21
N GLU A 21 -7.98 25.83 6.01
CA GLU A 21 -8.71 27.10 6.05
C GLU A 21 -8.44 27.98 4.82
N THR A 22 -7.32 27.76 4.13
CA THR A 22 -6.90 28.56 2.96
C THR A 22 -6.80 27.74 1.67
N ALA A 23 -7.23 26.48 1.72
CA ALA A 23 -7.22 25.58 0.57
C ALA A 23 -8.05 26.12 -0.59
N THR A 24 -7.47 26.10 -1.79
CA THR A 24 -8.17 26.50 -3.02
C THR A 24 -9.25 25.48 -3.40
N PRO A 25 -10.25 25.86 -4.22
CA PRO A 25 -11.26 24.91 -4.71
C PRO A 25 -10.68 23.67 -5.39
N ALA A 26 -9.56 23.82 -6.12
CA ALA A 26 -8.87 22.70 -6.76
C ALA A 26 -8.25 21.73 -5.73
N GLN A 27 -7.67 22.25 -4.65
CA GLN A 27 -7.11 21.45 -3.56
C GLN A 27 -8.19 20.69 -2.79
N LEU A 28 -9.30 21.35 -2.49
CA LEU A 28 -10.45 20.71 -1.85
C LEU A 28 -11.01 19.58 -2.72
N ALA A 29 -11.20 19.82 -4.03
CA ALA A 29 -11.68 18.80 -4.95
C ALA A 29 -10.73 17.59 -5.05
N ALA A 30 -9.41 17.83 -5.08
CA ALA A 30 -8.42 16.75 -5.09
C ALA A 30 -8.45 15.91 -3.80
N LEU A 31 -8.61 16.55 -2.65
CA LEU A 31 -8.78 15.86 -1.36
C LEU A 31 -10.09 15.07 -1.33
N GLU A 32 -11.18 15.59 -1.90
CA GLU A 32 -12.46 14.87 -2.00
C GLU A 32 -12.37 13.60 -2.85
N ALA A 33 -11.54 13.59 -3.89
CA ALA A 33 -11.26 12.39 -4.69
C ALA A 33 -10.53 11.29 -3.91
N CYS A 34 -9.91 11.62 -2.77
CA CYS A 34 -9.21 10.68 -1.91
C CYS A 34 -10.16 9.97 -0.90
N PRO A 35 -9.76 8.82 -0.34
CA PRO A 35 -10.53 8.13 0.70
C PRO A 35 -10.88 9.06 1.86
N PRO A 36 -12.14 9.09 2.35
CA PRO A 36 -12.59 10.05 3.37
C PRO A 36 -11.73 10.08 4.63
N ALA A 37 -11.27 8.92 5.10
CA ALA A 37 -10.44 8.80 6.30
C ALA A 37 -9.04 9.45 6.16
N GLN A 38 -8.59 9.70 4.93
CA GLN A 38 -7.25 10.17 4.63
C GLN A 38 -7.19 11.66 4.25
N ARG A 39 -8.32 12.29 3.93
CA ARG A 39 -8.38 13.67 3.42
C ARG A 39 -7.76 14.72 4.35
N ARG A 40 -7.69 14.42 5.65
CA ARG A 40 -7.14 15.31 6.68
C ARG A 40 -5.77 14.88 7.19
N SER A 41 -5.20 13.81 6.66
CA SER A 41 -3.86 13.40 7.09
C SER A 41 -2.81 14.34 6.49
N THR A 42 -1.77 14.59 7.27
CA THR A 42 -0.66 15.48 6.88
C THR A 42 -0.05 15.09 5.54
N TYR A 43 0.00 13.78 5.25
CA TYR A 43 0.48 13.27 3.97
C TYR A 43 -0.37 13.74 2.78
N PHE A 44 -1.70 13.59 2.84
CA PHE A 44 -2.58 14.02 1.75
C PHE A 44 -2.63 15.54 1.62
N LEU A 45 -2.58 16.27 2.74
CA LEU A 45 -2.46 17.73 2.73
C LEU A 45 -1.13 18.19 2.11
N THR A 46 -0.03 17.44 2.28
CA THR A 46 1.24 17.72 1.61
C THR A 46 1.16 17.49 0.11
N LEU A 47 0.51 16.40 -0.34
CA LEU A 47 0.32 16.13 -1.76
C LEU A 47 -0.65 17.10 -2.43
N ALA A 48 -1.55 17.74 -1.69
CA ALA A 48 -2.48 18.73 -2.22
C ALA A 48 -1.79 20.01 -2.72
N GLN A 49 -0.48 20.16 -2.53
CA GLN A 49 0.31 21.18 -3.24
C GLN A 49 0.27 20.99 -4.77
N ASP A 50 0.05 19.76 -5.25
CA ASP A 50 -0.27 19.45 -6.65
C ASP A 50 -1.66 18.77 -6.74
N PRO A 51 -2.75 19.57 -6.82
CA PRO A 51 -4.10 19.04 -6.79
C PRO A 51 -4.44 18.14 -7.98
N ALA A 52 -3.85 18.38 -9.16
CA ALA A 52 -4.12 17.57 -10.35
C ALA A 52 -3.58 16.16 -10.15
N SER A 53 -2.31 16.02 -9.74
CA SER A 53 -1.71 14.72 -9.46
C SER A 53 -2.39 14.00 -8.30
N LEU A 54 -2.77 14.72 -7.24
CA LEU A 54 -3.47 14.13 -6.10
C LEU A 54 -4.86 13.59 -6.48
N GLY A 55 -5.62 14.32 -7.29
CA GLY A 55 -6.94 13.91 -7.75
C GLY A 55 -6.91 12.58 -8.52
N GLU A 56 -6.03 12.49 -9.52
CA GLU A 56 -5.85 11.27 -10.32
C GLU A 56 -5.37 10.10 -9.46
N ARG A 57 -4.41 10.37 -8.56
CA ARG A 57 -3.93 9.36 -7.61
C ARG A 57 -5.05 8.85 -6.70
N GLY A 58 -5.91 9.73 -6.20
CA GLY A 58 -7.06 9.36 -5.36
C GLY A 58 -8.05 8.48 -6.10
N ALA A 59 -8.39 8.83 -7.34
CA ALA A 59 -9.28 8.06 -8.20
C ALA A 59 -8.71 6.65 -8.50
N LEU A 60 -7.42 6.58 -8.84
CA LEU A 60 -6.72 5.32 -9.06
C LEU A 60 -6.69 4.47 -7.78
N PHE A 61 -6.37 5.07 -6.63
CA PHE A 61 -6.38 4.38 -5.35
C PHE A 61 -7.74 3.75 -5.05
N ASN A 62 -8.82 4.50 -5.27
CA ASN A 62 -10.15 3.96 -5.02
C ASN A 62 -10.48 2.79 -5.94
N SER A 63 -10.10 2.89 -7.20
CA SER A 63 -10.31 1.85 -8.20
C SER A 63 -9.52 0.58 -7.85
N VAL A 64 -8.27 0.71 -7.40
CA VAL A 64 -7.41 -0.43 -7.06
C VAL A 64 -7.79 -1.03 -5.70
N MET A 65 -7.95 -0.23 -4.65
CA MET A 65 -8.15 -0.78 -3.28
C MET A 65 -9.59 -1.17 -2.96
N TYR A 66 -10.57 -0.55 -3.61
CA TYR A 66 -11.99 -0.79 -3.34
C TYR A 66 -12.76 -1.40 -4.53
N ALA A 67 -12.07 -1.86 -5.59
CA ALA A 67 -12.74 -2.58 -6.66
C ALA A 67 -13.57 -3.77 -6.12
N PRO A 68 -14.84 -3.93 -6.54
CA PRO A 68 -15.77 -4.92 -6.00
C PRO A 68 -15.52 -6.36 -6.51
N ARG A 69 -14.55 -6.55 -7.40
CA ARG A 69 -14.18 -7.82 -8.03
C ARG A 69 -12.66 -7.96 -8.04
N GLY A 70 -12.20 -9.14 -8.45
CA GLY A 70 -10.79 -9.47 -8.56
C GLY A 70 -10.18 -9.76 -7.19
N LEU A 71 -8.94 -9.33 -6.97
CA LEU A 71 -8.19 -9.73 -5.78
C LEU A 71 -8.91 -9.25 -4.50
N PRO A 72 -9.17 -10.14 -3.51
CA PRO A 72 -9.83 -9.73 -2.29
C PRO A 72 -9.12 -8.57 -1.60
N ARG A 73 -9.89 -7.67 -0.99
CA ARG A 73 -9.33 -6.46 -0.37
C ARG A 73 -8.27 -6.79 0.69
N ALA A 74 -8.48 -7.82 1.51
CA ALA A 74 -7.47 -8.24 2.48
C ALA A 74 -6.14 -8.60 1.81
N ASP A 75 -6.17 -9.32 0.69
CA ASP A 75 -4.97 -9.71 -0.06
C ASP A 75 -4.27 -8.52 -0.72
N ARG A 76 -5.04 -7.50 -1.16
CA ARG A 76 -4.46 -6.22 -1.62
C ARG A 76 -3.73 -5.48 -0.51
N GLU A 77 -4.32 -5.41 0.69
CA GLU A 77 -3.67 -4.81 1.88
C GLU A 77 -2.41 -5.61 2.27
N PHE A 78 -2.46 -6.94 2.21
CA PHE A 78 -1.32 -7.80 2.49
C PHE A 78 -0.16 -7.61 1.50
N SER A 79 -0.44 -7.66 0.19
CA SER A 79 0.54 -7.36 -0.87
C SER A 79 1.19 -5.99 -0.63
N THR A 80 0.37 -4.99 -0.33
CA THR A 80 0.83 -3.63 -0.04
C THR A 80 1.77 -3.56 1.16
N ALA A 81 1.46 -4.30 2.24
CA ALA A 81 2.32 -4.39 3.40
C ALA A 81 3.68 -5.01 3.02
N VAL A 82 3.70 -6.08 2.22
CA VAL A 82 4.94 -6.72 1.74
C VAL A 82 5.76 -5.77 0.86
N VAL A 83 5.13 -5.04 -0.07
CA VAL A 83 5.79 -4.01 -0.89
C VAL A 83 6.41 -2.92 -0.02
N SER A 84 5.68 -2.49 1.01
CA SER A 84 6.13 -1.47 1.95
C SER A 84 7.28 -1.97 2.82
N MET A 85 7.26 -3.24 3.23
CA MET A 85 8.38 -3.89 3.90
C MET A 85 9.62 -3.93 3.01
N ALA A 86 9.49 -4.38 1.76
CA ALA A 86 10.58 -4.43 0.78
C ALA A 86 11.19 -3.05 0.49
N ASN A 87 10.35 -2.01 0.43
CA ASN A 87 10.79 -0.62 0.27
C ASN A 87 11.28 0.04 1.57
N GLY A 88 11.16 -0.63 2.72
CA GLY A 88 11.54 -0.09 4.04
C GLY A 88 10.60 0.97 4.62
N CYS A 89 9.39 1.14 4.08
CA CYS A 89 8.44 2.19 4.45
C CYS A 89 7.62 1.82 5.71
N VAL A 90 8.08 2.24 6.89
CA VAL A 90 7.44 1.90 8.18
C VAL A 90 5.99 2.38 8.27
N TYR A 91 5.70 3.63 7.88
CA TYR A 91 4.35 4.18 7.90
C TYR A 91 3.36 3.34 7.07
N CYS A 92 3.71 3.07 5.80
CA CYS A 92 2.83 2.29 4.93
C CYS A 92 2.69 0.85 5.44
N THR A 93 3.77 0.22 5.90
CA THR A 93 3.69 -1.13 6.49
C THR A 93 2.71 -1.15 7.68
N SER A 94 2.77 -0.18 8.60
CA SER A 94 1.83 -0.10 9.73
C SER A 94 0.37 0.02 9.29
N VAL A 95 0.07 0.95 8.39
CA VAL A 95 -1.32 1.18 7.93
C VAL A 95 -1.87 -0.08 7.27
N HIS A 96 -1.13 -0.68 6.36
CA HIS A 96 -1.63 -1.79 5.55
C HIS A 96 -1.61 -3.13 6.30
N ALA A 97 -0.66 -3.34 7.22
CA ALA A 97 -0.68 -4.49 8.12
C ALA A 97 -1.91 -4.46 9.04
N ARG A 98 -2.24 -3.29 9.62
CA ARG A 98 -3.47 -3.11 10.41
C ARG A 98 -4.73 -3.41 9.60
N ARG A 99 -4.84 -2.83 8.40
CA ARG A 99 -6.02 -3.06 7.54
C ARG A 99 -6.15 -4.51 7.09
N PHE A 100 -5.04 -5.17 6.77
CA PHE A 100 -5.06 -6.62 6.54
C PHE A 100 -5.61 -7.37 7.76
N ALA A 101 -5.03 -7.15 8.96
CA ALA A 101 -5.44 -7.82 10.18
C ALA A 101 -6.93 -7.59 10.51
N GLU A 102 -7.42 -6.37 10.32
CA GLU A 102 -8.83 -6.02 10.53
C GLU A 102 -9.78 -6.75 9.56
N LEU A 103 -9.41 -6.86 8.28
CA LEU A 103 -10.24 -7.47 7.24
C LEU A 103 -10.19 -9.00 7.28
N SER A 104 -8.99 -9.56 7.46
CA SER A 104 -8.76 -11.02 7.43
C SER A 104 -9.00 -11.70 8.78
N LYS A 105 -8.99 -10.92 9.87
CA LYS A 105 -8.97 -11.41 11.26
C LYS A 105 -7.71 -12.24 11.58
N GLN A 106 -6.60 -11.99 10.88
CA GLN A 106 -5.34 -12.74 11.03
C GLN A 106 -4.19 -11.87 11.57
N ALA A 107 -4.42 -11.16 12.67
CA ALA A 107 -3.43 -10.28 13.29
C ALA A 107 -2.14 -11.03 13.67
N GLU A 108 -2.24 -12.23 14.24
CA GLU A 108 -1.07 -13.02 14.64
C GLU A 108 -0.22 -13.47 13.44
N ALA A 109 -0.86 -13.82 12.32
CA ALA A 109 -0.14 -14.18 11.10
C ALA A 109 0.60 -12.97 10.53
N MET A 110 -0.06 -11.81 10.50
CA MET A 110 0.59 -10.56 10.08
C MET A 110 1.75 -10.20 11.00
N GLN A 111 1.59 -10.34 12.32
CA GLN A 111 2.65 -10.05 13.28
C GLN A 111 3.88 -10.92 13.03
N ARG A 112 3.71 -12.23 12.79
CA ARG A 112 4.83 -13.11 12.42
C ARG A 112 5.52 -12.66 11.13
N VAL A 113 4.77 -12.25 10.11
CA VAL A 113 5.34 -11.69 8.87
C VAL A 113 6.14 -10.41 9.15
N LEU A 114 5.65 -9.53 10.02
CA LEU A 114 6.40 -8.32 10.38
C LEU A 114 7.68 -8.63 11.16
N ASP A 115 7.66 -9.65 12.02
CA ASP A 115 8.79 -9.99 12.89
C ASP A 115 9.87 -10.82 12.18
N GLU A 116 9.47 -11.73 11.30
CA GLU A 116 10.34 -12.76 10.73
C GLU A 116 10.47 -12.66 9.20
N GLY A 117 9.68 -11.79 8.56
CA GLY A 117 9.61 -11.63 7.10
C GLY A 117 8.52 -12.47 6.45
N HIS A 118 8.14 -12.13 5.22
CA HIS A 118 6.99 -12.75 4.54
C HIS A 118 7.16 -14.25 4.23
N ALA A 119 8.41 -14.74 4.25
CA ALA A 119 8.73 -16.14 4.03
C ALA A 119 8.16 -17.10 5.10
N VAL A 120 7.65 -16.60 6.22
CA VAL A 120 6.97 -17.41 7.25
C VAL A 120 5.46 -17.55 7.02
N GLU A 121 4.90 -16.90 5.99
CA GLU A 121 3.50 -17.08 5.63
C GLU A 121 3.24 -18.53 5.19
N THR A 122 2.25 -19.15 5.84
CA THR A 122 1.93 -20.57 5.67
C THR A 122 0.75 -20.80 4.73
N ASP A 123 -0.08 -19.79 4.49
CA ASP A 123 -1.12 -19.84 3.46
C ASP A 123 -0.46 -19.80 2.06
N PRO A 124 -0.61 -20.84 1.22
CA PRO A 124 0.09 -20.90 -0.07
C PRO A 124 -0.26 -19.75 -1.00
N ARG A 125 -1.50 -19.27 -0.96
CA ARG A 125 -1.97 -18.19 -1.82
C ARG A 125 -1.33 -16.87 -1.41
N ARG A 126 -1.36 -16.53 -0.13
CA ARG A 126 -0.68 -15.32 0.39
C ARG A 126 0.83 -15.41 0.24
N ARG A 127 1.42 -16.60 0.38
CA ARG A 127 2.85 -16.76 0.11
C ARG A 127 3.21 -16.43 -1.33
N ALA A 128 2.44 -16.92 -2.31
CA ALA A 128 2.64 -16.58 -3.72
C ALA A 128 2.45 -15.08 -3.99
N ILE A 129 1.46 -14.45 -3.35
CA ILE A 129 1.25 -12.99 -3.40
C ILE A 129 2.47 -12.24 -2.85
N ALA A 130 3.01 -12.65 -1.71
CA ALA A 130 4.16 -12.00 -1.08
C ALA A 130 5.41 -12.13 -1.94
N ASP A 131 5.74 -13.34 -2.40
CA ASP A 131 6.91 -13.62 -3.23
C ASP A 131 6.88 -12.79 -4.52
N PHE A 132 5.73 -12.72 -5.20
CA PHE A 132 5.58 -11.89 -6.40
C PHE A 132 5.66 -10.39 -6.09
N SER A 133 5.03 -9.95 -5.00
CA SER A 133 5.02 -8.53 -4.59
C SER A 133 6.43 -8.02 -4.29
N GLU A 134 7.22 -8.81 -3.55
CA GLU A 134 8.63 -8.48 -3.26
C GLU A 134 9.46 -8.50 -4.54
N ARG A 135 9.34 -9.54 -5.38
CA ARG A 135 10.11 -9.63 -6.63
C ARG A 135 9.84 -8.45 -7.56
N LEU A 136 8.58 -8.13 -7.82
CA LEU A 136 8.22 -7.00 -8.68
C LEU A 136 8.66 -5.65 -8.08
N THR A 137 8.75 -5.54 -6.75
CA THR A 137 9.25 -4.34 -6.08
C THR A 137 10.77 -4.20 -6.23
N LEU A 138 11.53 -5.27 -6.00
CA LEU A 138 13.00 -5.24 -5.93
C LEU A 138 13.66 -5.37 -7.32
N THR A 139 13.09 -6.17 -8.22
CA THR A 139 13.67 -6.50 -9.53
C THR A 139 12.64 -6.46 -10.67
N PRO A 140 11.92 -5.34 -10.88
CA PRO A 140 10.84 -5.26 -11.87
C PRO A 140 11.30 -5.62 -13.30
N GLY A 141 12.53 -5.28 -13.68
CA GLY A 141 13.10 -5.61 -15.00
C GLY A 141 13.42 -7.09 -15.22
N ALA A 142 13.38 -7.91 -14.16
CA ALA A 142 13.63 -9.36 -14.22
C ALA A 142 12.34 -10.19 -14.14
N VAL A 143 11.18 -9.54 -14.04
CA VAL A 143 9.88 -10.23 -14.01
C VAL A 143 9.54 -10.73 -15.42
N THR A 144 9.19 -12.01 -15.50
CA THR A 144 8.82 -12.69 -16.74
C THR A 144 7.47 -13.40 -16.59
N ALA A 145 6.96 -13.98 -17.68
CA ALA A 145 5.75 -14.80 -17.62
C ALA A 145 5.86 -15.99 -16.65
N ALA A 146 7.06 -16.51 -16.40
CA ALA A 146 7.29 -17.60 -15.45
C ALA A 146 6.98 -17.19 -14.00
N ASP A 147 7.15 -15.92 -13.66
CA ASP A 147 6.88 -15.40 -12.32
C ASP A 147 5.37 -15.29 -12.02
N LEU A 148 4.52 -15.36 -13.05
CA LEU A 148 3.06 -15.40 -12.90
C LEU A 148 2.53 -16.83 -12.69
N ALA A 149 3.32 -17.85 -13.02
CA ALA A 149 2.87 -19.24 -12.92
C ALA A 149 2.53 -19.67 -11.47
N PRO A 150 3.31 -19.30 -10.43
CA PRO A 150 2.95 -19.61 -9.04
C PRO A 150 1.62 -18.99 -8.60
N LEU A 151 1.29 -17.78 -9.06
CA LEU A 151 0.01 -17.13 -8.77
C LEU A 151 -1.17 -17.93 -9.35
N ARG A 152 -1.04 -18.39 -10.59
CA ARG A 152 -2.06 -19.24 -11.23
C ARG A 152 -2.18 -20.61 -10.57
N ALA A 153 -1.07 -21.18 -10.11
CA ALA A 153 -1.07 -22.47 -9.42
C ALA A 153 -1.85 -22.45 -8.10
N VAL A 154 -1.96 -21.29 -7.45
CA VAL A 154 -2.81 -21.07 -6.25
C VAL A 154 -4.22 -20.59 -6.61
N GLY A 155 -4.63 -20.75 -7.87
CA GLY A 155 -5.97 -20.49 -8.35
C GLY A 155 -6.29 -19.02 -8.63
N MET A 156 -5.28 -18.14 -8.75
CA MET A 156 -5.55 -16.75 -9.16
C MET A 156 -5.93 -16.69 -10.64
N ASP A 157 -7.03 -16.01 -10.93
CA ASP A 157 -7.41 -15.68 -12.30
C ASP A 157 -6.62 -14.46 -12.83
N ASP A 158 -6.75 -14.17 -14.13
CA ASP A 158 -6.00 -13.06 -14.75
C ASP A 158 -6.39 -11.67 -14.21
N ILE A 159 -7.62 -11.48 -13.72
CA ILE A 159 -8.06 -10.22 -13.10
C ILE A 159 -7.45 -10.07 -11.72
N GLU A 160 -7.40 -11.13 -10.91
CA GLU A 160 -6.72 -11.12 -9.62
C GLU A 160 -5.22 -10.84 -9.77
N VAL A 161 -4.57 -11.42 -10.78
CA VAL A 161 -3.16 -11.14 -11.10
C VAL A 161 -2.97 -9.69 -11.52
N LEU A 162 -3.86 -9.15 -12.36
CA LEU A 162 -3.82 -7.74 -12.77
C LEU A 162 -3.96 -6.78 -11.58
N ASP A 163 -4.92 -7.05 -10.68
CA ASP A 163 -5.13 -6.27 -9.47
C ASP A 163 -3.94 -6.33 -8.51
N LEU A 164 -3.29 -7.48 -8.40
CA LEU A 164 -2.05 -7.63 -7.63
C LEU A 164 -0.96 -6.72 -8.20
N VAL A 165 -0.73 -6.75 -9.52
CA VAL A 165 0.27 -5.90 -10.19
C VAL A 165 -0.04 -4.42 -9.98
N HIS A 166 -1.32 -4.01 -10.12
CA HIS A 166 -1.73 -2.63 -9.86
C HIS A 166 -1.47 -2.21 -8.41
N SER A 167 -1.78 -3.08 -7.43
CA SER A 167 -1.50 -2.82 -6.02
C SER A 167 0.00 -2.63 -5.80
N VAL A 168 0.84 -3.54 -6.31
CA VAL A 168 2.29 -3.46 -6.17
C VAL A 168 2.85 -2.18 -6.77
N ALA A 169 2.48 -1.85 -8.01
CA ALA A 169 2.96 -0.64 -8.69
C ALA A 169 2.53 0.65 -7.97
N MET A 170 1.26 0.72 -7.55
CA MET A 170 0.72 1.88 -6.86
C MET A 170 1.41 2.13 -5.51
N PHE A 171 1.66 1.08 -4.74
CA PHE A 171 2.32 1.25 -3.44
C PHE A 171 3.82 1.40 -3.53
N ALA A 172 4.47 0.87 -4.57
CA ALA A 172 5.82 1.26 -4.92
C ALA A 172 5.93 2.78 -5.18
N ASN A 173 4.95 3.39 -5.86
CA ASN A 173 4.86 4.85 -5.99
C ASN A 173 4.58 5.53 -4.64
N ALA A 174 3.56 5.08 -3.90
CA ALA A 174 3.18 5.69 -2.62
C ALA A 174 4.32 5.66 -1.59
N ASN A 175 5.07 4.55 -1.50
CA ASN A 175 6.21 4.43 -0.60
C ASN A 175 7.33 5.41 -0.96
N ARG A 176 7.59 5.65 -2.25
CA ARG A 176 8.59 6.64 -2.69
C ARG A 176 8.18 8.04 -2.25
N LEU A 177 6.91 8.42 -2.42
CA LEU A 177 6.40 9.70 -1.95
C LEU A 177 6.47 9.81 -0.42
N MET A 178 5.98 8.81 0.31
CA MET A 178 5.93 8.80 1.78
C MET A 178 7.32 8.94 2.42
N GLN A 179 8.33 8.26 1.87
CA GLN A 179 9.70 8.27 2.40
C GLN A 179 10.54 9.47 1.95
N SER A 180 10.27 10.01 0.76
CA SER A 180 11.01 11.18 0.26
C SER A 180 10.49 12.49 0.82
N LEU A 181 9.16 12.60 1.00
CA LEU A 181 8.49 13.83 1.43
C LEU A 181 8.30 13.94 2.94
N GLY A 182 8.75 12.97 3.73
CA GLY A 182 8.61 13.01 5.19
C GLY A 182 9.32 11.89 5.90
N GLU A 183 9.12 11.82 7.20
CA GLU A 183 9.72 10.83 8.09
C GLU A 183 8.66 10.23 9.01
N THR A 184 8.73 8.91 9.22
CA THR A 184 7.83 8.20 10.14
C THR A 184 8.25 8.47 11.58
N GLU A 185 7.31 8.86 12.41
CA GLU A 185 7.52 9.05 13.84
C GLU A 185 7.15 7.74 14.57
N LYS A 186 7.96 7.39 15.57
CA LYS A 186 7.69 6.24 16.44
C LYS A 186 6.69 6.58 17.51
#